data_AF-A0A5S4YNH5-F1
#
_entry.id   AF-A0A5S4YNH5-F1
#
_cell.length_a   1.000
_cell.length_b   1.000
_cell.length_c   1.000
_cell.angle_alpha   90.00
_cell.angle_beta   90.00
_cell.angle_gamma   90.00
#
_symmetry.space_group_name_H-M   'P 1'
#
loop_
_entity.id
_entity.type
_entity.pdbx_description
1 polymer ?
#
loop_
_entity_poly.entity_id
_entity_poly.type
_entity_poly.pdbx_seq_one_letter_code
_entity_poly.pdbx_strand_id
1 'polypeptide(L)' 'MASEALEPWRDPENYKSGKRVRCYGCKTECHKAHWGNWCFDCNVERIDRINKRFAELVK' A
#
# COMPACT_ATOMS: atom_id res chain seq x y z
N MET A 1 -10.84 -3.46 -23.99
CA MET A 1 -11.26 -3.84 -22.63
C MET A 1 -10.29 -3.18 -21.68
N ALA A 2 -10.71 -2.14 -20.96
CA ALA A 2 -9.87 -1.59 -19.91
C ALA A 2 -9.69 -2.70 -18.88
N SER A 3 -8.46 -3.19 -18.72
CA SER A 3 -8.11 -4.04 -17.58
C SER A 3 -8.72 -3.37 -16.35
N GLU A 4 -9.61 -4.04 -15.63
CA GLU A 4 -9.97 -3.65 -14.27
C GLU A 4 -8.65 -3.29 -13.60
N ALA A 5 -8.46 -2.01 -13.31
CA ALA A 5 -7.22 -1.54 -12.75
C ALA A 5 -7.18 -2.14 -11.35
N LEU A 6 -6.58 -3.34 -11.23
CA LEU A 6 -6.23 -3.95 -9.96
C LEU A 6 -5.58 -2.83 -9.17
N GLU A 7 -6.24 -2.48 -8.07
CA GLU A 7 -5.88 -1.36 -7.22
C GLU A 7 -4.36 -1.28 -7.11
N PRO A 8 -3.69 -0.27 -7.68
CA PRO A 8 -2.23 -0.34 -7.92
C PRO A 8 -1.42 -0.43 -6.62
N TRP A 9 -2.04 -0.17 -5.47
CA TRP A 9 -1.47 -0.36 -4.15
C TRP A 9 -1.57 -1.82 -3.62
N ARG A 10 -2.35 -2.69 -4.27
CA ARG A 10 -2.53 -4.14 -3.97
C ARG A 10 -1.78 -5.08 -4.91
N ASP A 11 -0.80 -4.61 -5.66
CA ASP A 11 0.04 -5.49 -6.48
C ASP A 11 1.24 -6.01 -5.66
N PRO A 12 1.26 -7.28 -5.20
CA PRO A 12 2.36 -7.82 -4.39
C PRO A 12 3.68 -7.95 -5.15
N GLU A 13 3.67 -8.08 -6.48
CA GLU A 13 4.91 -8.22 -7.27
C GLU A 13 5.78 -6.96 -7.17
N ASN A 14 5.13 -5.79 -7.11
CA ASN A 14 5.81 -4.51 -6.93
C ASN A 14 6.45 -4.33 -5.53
N TYR A 15 6.24 -5.25 -4.58
CA TYR A 15 6.82 -5.22 -3.24
C TYR A 15 7.91 -6.27 -3.02
N LYS A 16 8.19 -7.12 -4.02
CA LYS A 16 9.19 -8.19 -3.90
C LYS A 16 10.63 -7.74 -4.15
N SER A 17 10.84 -6.50 -4.57
CA SER A 17 12.17 -6.00 -4.95
C SER A 17 12.48 -4.64 -4.32
N GLY A 18 13.76 -4.34 -4.12
CA GLY A 18 14.24 -3.04 -3.64
C GLY A 18 14.71 -3.02 -2.18
N LYS A 19 15.07 -1.82 -1.70
CA LYS A 19 15.68 -1.58 -0.38
C LYS A 19 14.74 -1.99 0.75
N ARG A 20 15.27 -2.73 1.73
CA ARG A 20 14.56 -3.00 2.99
C ARG A 20 14.55 -1.76 3.87
N VAL A 21 13.39 -1.49 4.47
CA VAL A 21 13.14 -0.35 5.34
C VAL A 21 12.35 -0.79 6.55
N ARG A 22 12.48 -0.04 7.65
CA ARG A 22 11.64 -0.24 8.84
C ARG A 22 10.24 0.31 8.59
N CYS A 23 9.23 -0.55 8.65
CA CYS A 23 7.85 -0.21 8.39
C CYS A 23 7.30 0.81 9.39
N TYR A 24 6.51 1.79 8.93
CA TYR A 24 5.82 2.73 9.81
C TYR A 24 4.65 2.12 10.57
N GLY A 25 4.02 1.06 10.06
CA GLY A 25 2.93 0.33 10.71
C GLY A 25 3.44 -0.67 11.74
N CYS A 26 3.92 -1.82 11.28
CA CYS A 26 4.32 -2.93 12.14
C CYS A 26 5.75 -2.84 12.72
N LYS A 27 6.54 -1.82 12.36
CA LYS A 27 7.92 -1.60 12.83
C LYS A 27 8.95 -2.70 12.51
N THR A 28 8.60 -3.67 11.66
CA THR A 28 9.51 -4.71 11.16
C THR A 28 10.24 -4.26 9.89
N GLU A 29 11.31 -4.97 9.51
CA GLU A 29 12.04 -4.71 8.25
C GLU A 29 11.42 -5.47 7.07
N CYS A 30 11.01 -4.74 6.04
CA CYS A 30 10.42 -5.29 4.82
C CYS A 30 10.87 -4.50 3.59
N HIS A 31 10.63 -5.03 2.40
CA HIS A 31 10.81 -4.27 1.17
C HIS A 31 9.86 -3.07 1.16
N LYS A 32 10.37 -1.89 0.77
CA LYS A 32 9.58 -0.67 0.78
C LYS A 32 8.49 -0.73 -0.30
N ALA A 33 7.31 -0.22 0.03
CA ALA A 33 6.32 0.16 -0.97
C ALA A 33 6.81 1.34 -1.82
N HIS A 34 6.31 1.45 -3.07
CA HIS A 34 6.46 2.68 -3.85
C HIS A 34 5.87 3.92 -3.13
N TRP A 35 4.92 3.69 -2.23
CA TRP A 35 4.19 4.70 -1.47
C TRP A 35 4.83 5.04 -0.10
N GLY A 36 6.07 4.60 0.14
CA GLY A 36 6.89 4.95 1.31
C GLY A 36 7.36 3.74 2.12
N ASN A 37 7.74 3.99 3.38
CA ASN A 37 8.29 2.95 4.27
C ASN A 37 7.17 2.09 4.89
N TRP A 38 6.47 1.36 4.05
CA TRP A 38 5.38 0.46 4.42
C TRP A 38 5.63 -0.93 3.85
N CYS A 39 5.32 -1.98 4.63
CA CYS A 39 5.21 -3.33 4.10
C CYS A 39 3.94 -3.43 3.26
N PHE A 40 3.83 -4.48 2.43
CA PHE A 40 2.66 -4.71 1.60
C PHE A 40 1.34 -4.62 2.38
N ASP A 41 1.16 -5.48 3.39
CA ASP A 41 -0.08 -5.53 4.17
C ASP A 41 -0.39 -4.20 4.87
N CYS A 42 0.63 -3.59 5.51
CA CYS A 42 0.46 -2.31 6.17
C CYS A 42 0.14 -1.16 5.19
N ASN A 43 0.65 -1.21 3.95
CA ASN A 43 0.33 -0.23 2.94
C ASN A 43 -1.11 -0.40 2.46
N VAL A 44 -1.55 -1.64 2.21
CA VAL A 44 -2.92 -1.95 1.81
C VAL A 44 -3.92 -1.45 2.86
N GLU A 45 -3.74 -1.82 4.13
CA GLU A 45 -4.60 -1.34 5.23
C GLU A 45 -4.59 0.19 5.38
N ARG A 46 -3.45 0.84 5.11
CA ARG A 46 -3.35 2.30 5.13
C ARG A 46 -4.17 2.92 4.01
N ILE A 47 -4.02 2.46 2.77
CA ILE A 47 -4.72 3.03 1.62
C ILE A 47 -6.23 2.75 1.75
N ASP A 48 -6.64 1.58 2.22
CA ASP A 48 -8.06 1.27 2.47
C ASP A 48 -8.70 2.26 3.45
N ARG A 49 -8.00 2.60 4.55
CA ARG A 49 -8.47 3.61 5.50
C ARG A 49 -8.55 5.00 4.89
N ILE A 50 -7.57 5.37 4.07
CA ILE A 50 -7.55 6.66 3.36
C ILE A 50 -8.74 6.73 2.39
N ASN A 51 -8.95 5.71 1.57
CA ASN A 51 -10.06 5.63 0.61
C ASN A 51 -11.42 5.68 1.32
N LYS A 52 -11.57 4.96 2.44
CA LYS A 52 -12.78 5.03 3.26
C LYS A 52 -13.03 6.46 3.75
N ARG A 53 -12.00 7.14 4.28
CA ARG A 53 -12.12 8.52 4.75
C ARG A 53 -12.47 9.49 3.61
N PHE A 54 -11.85 9.32 2.44
CA PHE A 54 -12.20 10.13 1.27
C PHE A 54 -13.65 9.90 0.82
N ALA A 55 -14.11 8.65 0.80
CA ALA A 55 -15.50 8.34 0.45
C ALA A 55 -16.51 8.95 1.44
N GLU A 56 -16.16 9.07 2.73
CA GLU A 56 -16.96 9.79 3.72
C GLU A 56 -17.00 11.31 3.48
N LEU A 57 -15.90 11.90 2.99
CA LEU A 57 -15.79 13.35 2.74
C LEU A 57 -16.45 13.80 1.43
N VAL A 58 -16.62 12.89 0.48
CA VAL A 58 -17.22 13.15 -0.84
C VAL A 58 -18.76 13.00 -0.82
N LYS A 59 -19.33 12.48 0.27
CA LYS A 59 -20.77 12.47 0.52
C LYS A 59 -21.27 13.85 0.95
#